data_AF-A0A9E3FW24-F1
#
_entry.id   AF-A0A9E3FW24-F1
#
_cell.length_a   1.000
_cell.length_b   1.000
_cell.length_c   1.000
_cell.angle_alpha   90.00
_cell.angle_beta   90.00
_cell.angle_gamma   90.00
#
_symmetry.space_group_name_H-M   'P 1'
#
loop_
_entity.id
_entity.type
_entity.pdbx_description
1 polymer ?
#
loop_
_entity_poly.entity_id
_entity_poly.type
_entity_poly.pdbx_seq_one_letter_code
_entity_poly.pdbx_strand_id
1 'polypeptide(L)' 'MSVADEIETSVAPAAIERAMAVFEKFKERDRAELVQARKALTDHIFGQVAAGQTDEERLVVSGLTHLKSVERMTLAAKR' A
#
# COMPACT_ATOMS: atom_id res chain seq x y z
N MET A 1 -13.29 -22.49 -6.28
CA MET A 1 -12.55 -21.28 -5.88
C MET A 1 -11.57 -20.99 -7.00
N SER A 2 -11.63 -19.80 -7.60
CA SER A 2 -10.74 -19.42 -8.71
C SER A 2 -9.43 -18.90 -8.15
N VAL A 3 -8.31 -19.09 -8.84
CA VAL A 3 -6.98 -18.60 -8.40
C VAL A 3 -6.97 -17.09 -8.15
N ALA A 4 -7.75 -16.32 -8.93
CA ALA A 4 -7.92 -14.88 -8.73
C ALA A 4 -8.55 -14.53 -7.36
N ASP A 5 -9.47 -15.37 -6.88
CA ASP A 5 -10.19 -15.20 -5.61
C ASP A 5 -9.24 -15.39 -4.42
N GLU A 6 -8.29 -16.34 -4.51
CA GLU A 6 -7.24 -16.55 -3.50
C GLU A 6 -6.22 -15.40 -3.46
N ILE A 7 -5.91 -14.79 -4.60
CA ILE A 7 -4.98 -13.65 -4.69
C ILE A 7 -5.62 -12.40 -4.07
N GLU A 8 -6.89 -12.12 -4.38
CA GLU A 8 -7.62 -10.99 -3.80
C GLU A 8 -7.87 -11.16 -2.30
N THR A 9 -8.13 -12.40 -1.84
CA THR A 9 -8.45 -12.67 -0.42
C THR A 9 -7.24 -12.90 0.48
N SER A 10 -6.05 -13.19 -0.06
CA SER A 10 -4.84 -13.44 0.75
C SER A 10 -3.65 -12.54 0.43
N VAL A 11 -3.32 -12.33 -0.85
CA VAL A 11 -2.10 -11.62 -1.26
C VAL A 11 -2.24 -10.11 -1.07
N ALA A 12 -3.38 -9.52 -1.46
CA ALA A 12 -3.63 -8.10 -1.26
C ALA A 12 -3.60 -7.69 0.23
N PRO A 13 -4.34 -8.35 1.15
CA PRO A 13 -4.25 -8.06 2.57
C PRO A 13 -2.84 -8.22 3.15
N ALA A 14 -2.13 -9.31 2.81
CA ALA A 14 -0.76 -9.55 3.29
C ALA A 14 0.22 -8.47 2.84
N ALA A 15 0.15 -8.06 1.58
CA ALA A 15 1.00 -6.99 1.05
C ALA A 15 0.71 -5.64 1.71
N ILE A 16 -0.56 -5.32 1.96
CA ILE A 16 -0.96 -4.09 2.66
C ILE A 16 -0.40 -4.06 4.09
N GLU A 17 -0.53 -5.15 4.84
CA GLU A 17 -0.02 -5.24 6.21
C GLU A 17 1.50 -5.09 6.27
N ARG A 18 2.22 -5.81 5.41
CA ARG A 18 3.69 -5.72 5.35
C ARG A 18 4.17 -4.34 4.96
N ALA A 19 3.56 -3.72 3.96
CA ALA A 19 3.92 -2.38 3.53
C ALA A 19 3.63 -1.33 4.63
N MET A 20 2.48 -1.42 5.33
CA MET A 20 2.19 -0.53 6.47
C MET A 20 3.17 -0.71 7.62
N ALA A 21 3.50 -1.96 7.99
CA ALA A 21 4.44 -2.24 9.06
C ALA A 21 5.85 -1.70 8.79
N VAL A 22 6.29 -1.69 7.53
CA VAL A 22 7.56 -1.04 7.13
C VAL A 22 7.41 0.47 7.09
N PHE A 23 6.30 0.98 6.54
CA PHE A 23 6.06 2.41 6.40
C PHE A 23 6.04 3.12 7.76
N GLU A 24 5.36 2.54 8.76
CA GLU A 24 5.28 3.03 10.14
C GLU A 24 6.67 3.16 10.80
N LYS A 25 7.62 2.28 10.44
CA LYS A 25 8.98 2.31 11.00
C LYS A 25 9.87 3.43 10.46
N PHE A 26 9.50 4.08 9.35
CA PHE A 26 10.35 5.12 8.76
C PHE A 26 10.42 6.42 9.58
N LYS A 27 9.34 6.76 10.29
CA LYS A 27 9.24 7.93 11.19
C LYS A 27 7.96 7.84 12.01
N GLU A 28 7.94 8.54 13.14
CA GLU A 28 6.69 8.77 13.88
C GLU A 28 5.70 9.54 13.00
N ARG A 29 4.45 9.08 13.01
CA ARG A 29 3.33 9.63 12.25
C ARG A 29 2.11 9.69 13.12
N ASP A 30 1.27 10.67 12.87
CA ASP A 30 0.00 10.75 13.58
C ASP A 30 -1.01 9.71 13.05
N ARG A 31 -2.06 9.47 13.83
CA ARG A 31 -3.09 8.49 13.47
C ARG A 31 -3.81 8.85 12.17
N ALA A 32 -3.98 10.13 11.87
CA ALA A 32 -4.67 10.57 10.65
C ALA A 32 -3.80 10.30 9.41
N GLU A 33 -2.50 10.55 9.48
CA GLU A 33 -1.53 10.21 8.44
C GLU A 33 -1.52 8.70 8.15
N LEU A 34 -1.55 7.87 9.19
CA LEU A 34 -1.58 6.42 9.02
C LEU A 34 -2.90 5.92 8.39
N VAL A 35 -4.03 6.52 8.75
CA VAL A 35 -5.32 6.19 8.13
C VAL A 35 -5.36 6.58 6.66
N GLN A 36 -4.85 7.77 6.31
CA GLN A 36 -4.77 8.21 4.91
C GLN A 36 -3.78 7.37 4.09
N ALA A 37 -2.61 7.06 4.67
CA ALA A 37 -1.62 6.17 4.04
C ALA A 37 -2.21 4.79 3.77
N ARG A 38 -2.88 4.19 4.76
CA ARG A 38 -3.54 2.89 4.59
C ARG A 38 -4.57 2.93 3.47
N LYS A 39 -5.41 3.96 3.42
CA LYS A 39 -6.40 4.13 2.36
C LYS A 39 -5.76 4.19 0.96
N ALA A 40 -4.78 5.07 0.78
CA ALA A 40 -4.07 5.22 -0.50
C ALA A 40 -3.36 3.92 -0.91
N LEU A 41 -2.75 3.23 0.04
CA LEU A 41 -2.10 1.94 -0.18
C LEU A 41 -3.11 0.86 -0.59
N THR A 42 -4.25 0.77 0.09
CA THR A 42 -5.31 -0.19 -0.24
C THR A 42 -5.78 0.02 -1.68
N ASP A 43 -6.14 1.24 -2.06
CA ASP A 43 -6.61 1.56 -3.42
C ASP A 43 -5.56 1.19 -4.47
N HIS A 44 -4.27 1.47 -4.20
CA HIS A 44 -3.15 1.14 -5.09
C HIS A 44 -2.95 -0.37 -5.25
N ILE A 45 -2.92 -1.13 -4.15
CA ILE A 45 -2.65 -2.58 -4.18
C ILE A 45 -3.77 -3.34 -4.87
N PHE A 46 -5.04 -3.02 -4.57
CA PHE A 46 -6.17 -3.64 -5.25
C PHE A 46 -6.18 -3.30 -6.75
N GLY A 47 -5.78 -2.08 -7.14
CA GLY A 47 -5.61 -1.73 -8.54
C GLY A 47 -4.54 -2.59 -9.25
N GLN A 48 -3.43 -2.91 -8.57
CA GLN A 48 -2.39 -3.77 -9.13
C GLN A 48 -2.82 -5.23 -9.22
N VAL A 49 -3.52 -5.75 -8.22
CA VAL A 49 -4.08 -7.10 -8.24
C VAL A 49 -5.12 -7.25 -9.35
N ALA A 50 -6.02 -6.28 -9.50
CA ALA A 50 -6.98 -6.25 -10.60
C ALA A 50 -6.31 -6.19 -11.99
N ALA A 51 -5.10 -5.64 -12.07
CA ALA A 51 -4.27 -5.64 -13.27
C ALA A 51 -3.45 -6.93 -13.47
N GLY A 52 -3.62 -7.93 -12.59
CA GLY A 52 -2.97 -9.24 -12.69
C GLY A 52 -1.63 -9.34 -11.98
N GLN A 53 -1.26 -8.38 -11.12
CA GLN A 53 -0.08 -8.53 -10.26
C GLN A 53 -0.39 -9.49 -9.11
N THR A 54 0.37 -10.57 -9.00
CA THR A 54 0.17 -11.61 -7.97
C THR A 54 1.40 -11.82 -7.10
N ASP A 55 2.52 -11.18 -7.43
CA ASP A 55 3.76 -11.23 -6.66
C ASP A 55 3.66 -10.28 -5.46
N GLU A 56 3.57 -10.87 -4.27
CA GLU A 56 3.43 -10.14 -3.01
C GLU A 56 4.60 -9.18 -2.75
N GLU A 57 5.85 -9.58 -3.05
CA GLU A 57 7.01 -8.73 -2.83
C GLU A 57 6.98 -7.50 -3.74
N ARG A 58 6.60 -7.69 -5.01
CA ARG A 58 6.40 -6.58 -5.94
C ARG A 58 5.30 -5.65 -5.49
N LEU A 59 4.19 -6.18 -4.95
CA LEU A 59 3.11 -5.39 -4.39
C LEU A 59 3.58 -4.57 -3.19
N VAL A 60 4.34 -5.16 -2.26
CA VAL A 60 4.91 -4.46 -1.10
C VAL A 60 5.85 -3.33 -1.54
N VAL A 61 6.80 -3.62 -2.44
CA VAL A 61 7.77 -2.61 -2.94
C VAL A 61 7.05 -1.48 -3.68
N SER A 62 6.07 -1.81 -4.52
CA SER A 62 5.27 -0.83 -5.24
C SER A 62 4.44 0.03 -4.30
N GLY A 63 3.80 -0.58 -3.30
CA GLY A 63 3.03 0.12 -2.26
C GLY A 63 3.89 1.10 -1.46
N LEU A 64 5.08 0.69 -1.02
CA LEU A 64 6.04 1.58 -0.32
C LEU A 64 6.48 2.75 -1.21
N THR A 65 6.70 2.49 -2.50
CA THR A 65 7.07 3.52 -3.47
C THR A 65 5.94 4.53 -3.66
N HIS A 66 4.70 4.04 -3.77
CA HIS A 66 3.50 4.87 -3.85
C HIS A 66 3.34 5.76 -2.61
N LEU A 67 3.44 5.18 -1.41
CA LEU A 67 3.34 5.92 -0.14
C LEU A 67 4.37 7.05 -0.03
N LYS A 68 5.63 6.79 -0.38
CA LYS A 68 6.67 7.84 -0.42
C LYS A 68 6.34 8.94 -1.43
N SER A 69 5.69 8.61 -2.55
CA SER A 69 5.27 9.61 -3.54
C SER A 69 4.15 10.49 -3.01
N VAL A 70 3.15 9.90 -2.36
CA VAL A 70 2.03 10.62 -1.73
C VAL A 70 2.52 11.56 -0.63
N GLU A 71 3.48 11.13 0.19
CA GLU A 71 4.12 11.99 1.20
C GLU A 71 4.79 13.21 0.55
N ARG A 72 5.55 13.02 -0.54
CA ARG A 72 6.20 14.13 -1.25
C ARG A 72 5.19 15.13 -1.82
N MET A 73 4.08 14.64 -2.38
CA MET A 73 3.03 15.50 -2.93
C MET A 73 2.31 16.29 -1.83
N THR A 74 2.03 15.64 -0.70
CA THR A 74 1.39 16.29 0.47
C THR A 74 2.28 17.39 1.06
N LEU A 75 3.61 17.17 1.12
CA LEU A 75 4.56 18.18 1.57
C LEU A 75 4.69 19.35 0.57
N ALA A 76 4.61 19.09 -0.73
CA ALA A 76 4.63 20.13 -1.75
C ALA A 76 3.36 21.00 -1.73
N ALA A 77 2.19 20.43 -1.43
CA ALA A 77 0.92 21.15 -1.36
C ALA A 77 0.76 22.03 -0.11
N LYS A 78 1.63 21.87 0.90
CA LYS A 78 1.64 22.67 2.14
C LYS A 78 2.59 23.89 2.08
N ARG A 79 3.27 24.12 0.96
CA ARG A 79 4.17 25.26 0.71
C ARG A 79 3.50 26.32 -0.15
#